data_AF-A0A965X5C0-F1
#
_entry.id   AF-A0A965X5C0-F1
#
_cell.length_a   1.000
_cell.length_b   1.000
_cell.length_c   1.000
_cell.angle_alpha   90.00
_cell.angle_beta   90.00
_cell.angle_gamma   90.00
#
_symmetry.space_group_name_H-M   'P 1'
#
loop_
_entity.id
_entity.type
_entity.pdbx_description
1 polymer ?
#
loop_
_entity_poly.entity_id
_entity_poly.type
_entity_poly.pdbx_seq_one_letter_code
_entity_poly.pdbx_strand_id
1 'polypeptide(L)'
;IPDGVTSIGDQTFVFCAALKSITLPESVTSIGEYAFYGCETLKSVTIPESVTSIGEYAFSDCASLRSVTIPESVTSIGEGVFLNVSRQFELVIPNNAYAEQYAKERGISYRLEK
;
A
#
# COMPACT_ATOMS: atom_id res chain seq x y z
N ILE A 1 -8.02 -12.69 0.30
CA ILE A 1 -8.48 -12.69 -1.12
C ILE A 1 -8.17 -14.07 -1.69
N PRO A 2 -9.02 -14.66 -2.54
CA PRO A 2 -8.76 -16.00 -3.11
C PRO A 2 -7.47 -16.04 -3.94
N ASP A 3 -6.80 -17.18 -3.94
CA ASP A 3 -5.67 -17.43 -4.82
C ASP A 3 -6.12 -17.37 -6.29
N GLY A 4 -5.27 -16.81 -7.16
CA GLY A 4 -5.57 -16.62 -8.58
C GLY A 4 -6.18 -15.25 -8.92
N VAL A 5 -6.50 -14.42 -7.93
CA VAL A 5 -6.77 -13.00 -8.17
C VAL A 5 -5.48 -12.31 -8.58
N THR A 6 -5.47 -11.74 -9.79
CA THR A 6 -4.27 -11.12 -10.39
C THR A 6 -4.19 -9.62 -10.18
N SER A 7 -5.30 -8.96 -9.85
CA SER A 7 -5.31 -7.52 -9.58
C SER A 7 -6.36 -7.17 -8.54
N ILE A 8 -6.07 -6.13 -7.76
CA ILE A 8 -7.09 -5.43 -6.97
C ILE A 8 -7.52 -4.23 -7.82
N GLY A 9 -8.75 -4.27 -8.34
CA GLY A 9 -9.26 -3.23 -9.23
C GLY A 9 -9.45 -1.89 -8.52
N ASP A 10 -9.67 -0.86 -9.33
CA ASP A 10 -9.96 0.47 -8.82
C ASP A 10 -11.15 0.43 -7.88
N GLN A 11 -11.05 1.20 -6.80
CA GLN A 11 -12.10 1.37 -5.81
C GLN A 11 -12.61 0.10 -5.09
N THR A 12 -11.94 -1.06 -5.23
CA THR A 12 -12.47 -2.38 -4.79
C THR A 12 -12.91 -2.42 -3.31
N PHE A 13 -12.13 -1.81 -2.41
CA PHE A 13 -12.39 -1.78 -0.96
C PHE A 13 -12.60 -0.35 -0.44
N VAL A 14 -13.06 0.57 -1.29
CA VAL A 14 -13.33 1.96 -0.88
C VAL A 14 -14.31 2.01 0.29
N PHE A 15 -13.97 2.83 1.29
CA PHE A 15 -14.73 3.02 2.53
C PHE A 15 -15.09 1.72 3.27
N CYS A 16 -14.27 0.68 3.12
CA CYS A 16 -14.45 -0.57 3.88
C CYS A 16 -14.04 -0.36 5.34
N ALA A 17 -14.83 0.40 6.10
CA ALA A 17 -14.51 0.85 7.45
C ALA A 17 -14.30 -0.29 8.46
N ALA A 18 -14.82 -1.49 8.17
CA ALA A 18 -14.63 -2.68 9.01
C ALA A 18 -13.36 -3.49 8.68
N LEU A 19 -12.63 -3.16 7.60
CA LEU A 19 -11.45 -3.91 7.14
C LEU A 19 -10.24 -3.62 8.04
N LYS A 20 -10.01 -4.48 9.04
CA LYS A 20 -8.90 -4.34 9.98
C LYS A 20 -7.55 -4.85 9.44
N SER A 21 -7.61 -5.85 8.58
CA SER A 21 -6.47 -6.57 8.03
C SER A 21 -6.82 -7.16 6.68
N ILE A 22 -5.83 -7.30 5.81
CA ILE A 22 -5.97 -7.97 4.53
C ILE A 22 -4.73 -8.79 4.21
N THR A 23 -4.95 -9.92 3.56
CA THR A 23 -3.89 -10.74 2.97
C THR A 23 -4.04 -10.67 1.45
N LEU A 24 -3.01 -10.14 0.80
CA LEU A 24 -2.87 -10.09 -0.65
C LEU A 24 -2.13 -11.37 -1.10
N PRO A 25 -2.69 -12.19 -1.99
CA PRO A 25 -2.00 -13.38 -2.47
C PRO A 25 -0.87 -13.01 -3.45
N GLU A 26 0.14 -13.87 -3.54
CA GLU A 26 1.29 -13.76 -4.48
C GLU A 26 0.89 -13.78 -5.96
N SER A 27 -0.39 -14.01 -6.28
CA SER A 27 -0.90 -13.86 -7.64
C SER A 27 -1.18 -12.40 -8.02
N VAL A 28 -1.31 -11.50 -7.06
CA VAL A 28 -1.67 -10.09 -7.31
C VAL A 28 -0.47 -9.36 -7.90
N THR A 29 -0.62 -8.80 -9.10
CA THR A 29 0.43 -8.05 -9.79
C THR A 29 0.22 -6.54 -9.75
N SER A 30 -0.99 -6.07 -9.43
CA SER A 30 -1.30 -4.64 -9.36
C SER A 30 -2.39 -4.30 -8.34
N ILE A 31 -2.30 -3.09 -7.79
CA ILE A 31 -3.30 -2.48 -6.92
C ILE A 31 -3.79 -1.19 -7.59
N GLY A 32 -5.10 -1.11 -7.83
CA GLY A 32 -5.74 -0.01 -8.56
C GLY A 32 -5.86 1.30 -7.79
N GLU A 33 -6.36 2.30 -8.50
CA GLU A 33 -6.64 3.63 -7.98
C GLU A 33 -7.70 3.55 -6.88
N TYR A 34 -7.49 4.26 -5.77
CA TYR A 34 -8.38 4.28 -4.61
C TYR A 34 -8.72 2.88 -4.02
N ALA A 35 -7.96 1.81 -4.34
CA ALA A 35 -8.35 0.44 -4.04
C ALA A 35 -8.72 0.18 -2.57
N PHE A 36 -8.07 0.84 -1.61
CA PHE A 36 -8.34 0.79 -0.17
C PHE A 36 -8.66 2.16 0.44
N TYR A 37 -9.05 3.14 -0.39
CA TYR A 37 -9.32 4.50 0.06
C TYR A 37 -10.34 4.52 1.21
N GLY A 38 -10.05 5.26 2.28
CA GLY A 38 -10.96 5.40 3.41
C GLY A 38 -11.19 4.12 4.23
N CYS A 39 -10.29 3.12 4.15
CA CYS A 39 -10.30 1.98 5.07
C CYS A 39 -9.78 2.39 6.46
N GLU A 40 -10.60 3.12 7.21
CA GLU A 40 -10.19 3.79 8.46
C GLU A 40 -9.63 2.87 9.55
N THR A 41 -9.98 1.58 9.55
CA THR A 41 -9.52 0.61 10.56
C THR A 41 -8.38 -0.30 10.11
N LEU A 42 -7.95 -0.21 8.85
CA LEU A 42 -6.85 -1.00 8.31
C LEU A 42 -5.54 -0.58 8.97
N LYS A 43 -4.82 -1.51 9.59
CA LYS A 43 -3.64 -1.20 10.42
C LYS A 43 -2.31 -1.36 9.71
N SER A 44 -2.20 -2.38 8.89
CA SER A 44 -0.96 -2.70 8.18
C SER A 44 -1.25 -3.50 6.91
N VAL A 45 -0.37 -3.36 5.93
CA VAL A 45 -0.44 -4.11 4.66
C VAL A 45 0.95 -4.59 4.29
N THR A 46 1.06 -5.85 3.92
CA THR A 46 2.25 -6.41 3.26
C THR A 46 1.93 -6.55 1.78
N ILE A 47 2.66 -5.84 0.94
CA ILE A 47 2.54 -5.92 -0.51
C ILE A 47 3.38 -7.13 -0.97
N PRO A 48 2.82 -8.09 -1.72
CA PRO A 48 3.55 -9.28 -2.15
C PRO A 48 4.55 -8.95 -3.26
N GLU A 49 5.61 -9.75 -3.40
CA GLU A 49 6.71 -9.58 -4.36
C GLU A 49 6.25 -9.65 -5.83
N SER A 50 5.04 -10.11 -6.08
CA SER A 50 4.42 -10.12 -7.40
C SER A 50 3.92 -8.73 -7.85
N VAL A 51 3.69 -7.79 -6.93
CA VAL A 51 3.12 -6.48 -7.27
C VAL A 51 4.16 -5.59 -7.92
N THR A 52 3.82 -5.03 -9.07
CA THR A 52 4.69 -4.09 -9.80
C THR A 52 4.20 -2.65 -9.73
N SER A 53 2.91 -2.44 -9.46
CA SER A 53 2.29 -1.10 -9.45
C SER A 53 1.23 -0.91 -8.36
N ILE A 54 1.21 0.30 -7.79
CA ILE A 54 0.23 0.77 -6.82
C ILE A 54 -0.39 2.08 -7.35
N GLY A 55 -1.70 2.10 -7.58
CA GLY A 55 -2.44 3.22 -8.15
C GLY A 55 -2.55 4.42 -7.22
N GLU A 56 -2.99 5.55 -7.77
CA GLU A 56 -3.13 6.80 -7.02
C GLU A 56 -4.11 6.65 -5.85
N TYR A 57 -3.79 7.28 -4.72
CA TYR A 57 -4.61 7.30 -3.51
C TYR A 57 -5.01 5.91 -2.98
N ALA A 58 -4.33 4.83 -3.38
CA ALA A 58 -4.74 3.45 -3.09
C ALA A 58 -4.91 3.17 -1.59
N PHE A 59 -4.13 3.82 -0.71
CA PHE A 59 -4.26 3.71 0.75
C PHE A 59 -4.51 5.08 1.42
N SER A 60 -5.00 6.07 0.68
CA SER A 60 -5.34 7.39 1.23
C SER A 60 -6.50 7.28 2.21
N ASP A 61 -6.52 8.18 3.20
CA ASP A 61 -7.55 8.28 4.25
C ASP A 61 -7.71 6.99 5.08
N CYS A 62 -6.69 6.13 5.10
CA CYS A 62 -6.60 4.99 6.01
C CYS A 62 -6.03 5.44 7.37
N ALA A 63 -6.84 6.13 8.17
CA ALA A 63 -6.39 6.80 9.41
C ALA A 63 -5.69 5.90 10.45
N SER A 64 -6.02 4.60 10.49
CA SER A 64 -5.36 3.62 11.38
C SER A 64 -4.13 2.96 10.77
N LEU A 65 -3.78 3.22 9.51
CA LEU A 65 -2.67 2.56 8.82
C LEU A 65 -1.35 3.05 9.38
N ARG A 66 -0.58 2.14 9.98
CA ARG A 66 0.70 2.42 10.64
C ARG A 66 1.91 1.93 9.86
N SER A 67 1.73 0.93 9.00
CA SER A 67 2.84 0.41 8.22
C SER A 67 2.38 -0.25 6.94
N VAL A 68 3.10 0.03 5.86
CA VAL A 68 3.04 -0.75 4.63
C VAL A 68 4.44 -1.23 4.30
N THR A 69 4.57 -2.50 3.93
CA THR A 69 5.84 -3.05 3.40
C THR A 69 5.76 -3.06 1.89
N ILE A 70 6.69 -2.37 1.23
CA ILE A 70 6.79 -2.32 -0.24
C ILE A 70 8.01 -3.15 -0.69
N PRO A 71 7.81 -4.25 -1.45
CA PRO A 71 8.87 -5.13 -1.94
C PRO A 71 9.65 -4.49 -3.10
N GLU A 72 10.78 -5.08 -3.48
CA GLU A 72 11.67 -4.57 -4.56
C GLU A 72 10.96 -4.49 -5.93
N SER A 73 10.01 -5.38 -6.17
CA SER A 73 9.26 -5.50 -7.43
C SER A 73 8.44 -4.26 -7.81
N VAL A 74 8.07 -3.42 -6.84
CA VAL A 74 7.23 -2.24 -7.09
C VAL A 74 8.05 -1.14 -7.76
N THR A 75 7.72 -0.84 -9.01
CA THR A 75 8.42 0.17 -9.84
C THR A 75 7.53 1.36 -10.19
N SER A 76 6.29 1.38 -9.70
CA SER A 76 5.33 2.46 -9.90
C SER A 76 4.45 2.63 -8.67
N ILE A 77 4.45 3.84 -8.10
CA ILE A 77 3.63 4.24 -6.95
C ILE A 77 2.94 5.55 -7.33
N GLY A 78 1.61 5.54 -7.31
CA GLY A 78 0.78 6.68 -7.70
C GLY A 78 0.92 7.88 -6.76
N GLU A 79 0.31 8.99 -7.14
CA GLU A 79 0.22 10.15 -6.26
C GLU A 79 -0.63 9.85 -5.02
N GLY A 80 -0.25 10.44 -3.89
CA GLY A 80 -1.10 10.47 -2.70
C GLY A 80 -1.39 9.12 -2.03
N VAL A 81 -0.66 8.05 -2.35
CA VAL A 81 -0.93 6.68 -1.86
C VAL A 81 -1.07 6.62 -0.34
N PHE A 82 -0.30 7.41 0.40
CA PHE A 82 -0.29 7.44 1.88
C PHE A 82 -0.74 8.80 2.44
N LEU A 83 -1.65 9.52 1.77
CA LEU A 83 -2.25 10.74 2.33
C LEU A 83 -3.20 10.41 3.47
N ASN A 84 -3.24 11.28 4.49
CA ASN A 84 -4.14 11.15 5.65
C ASN A 84 -4.08 9.79 6.37
N VAL A 85 -2.92 9.14 6.35
CA VAL A 85 -2.63 7.94 7.15
C VAL A 85 -2.28 8.32 8.60
N SER A 86 -2.02 7.32 9.44
CA SER A 86 -1.68 7.55 10.85
C SER A 86 -0.46 8.47 11.00
N ARG A 87 -0.46 9.33 12.03
CA ARG A 87 0.73 10.12 12.41
C ARG A 87 1.93 9.27 12.84
N GLN A 88 1.70 7.99 13.16
CA GLN A 88 2.72 7.00 13.48
C GLN A 88 3.07 6.13 12.27
N PHE A 89 2.62 6.51 11.06
CA PHE A 89 2.89 5.76 9.85
C PHE A 89 4.38 5.72 9.54
N GLU A 90 4.86 4.52 9.20
CA GLU A 90 6.20 4.30 8.71
C GLU A 90 6.16 3.29 7.56
N LEU A 91 6.72 3.67 6.42
CA LEU A 91 6.90 2.79 5.28
C LEU A 91 8.07 1.84 5.55
N VAL A 92 7.89 0.55 5.28
CA VAL A 92 8.93 -0.47 5.41
C VAL A 92 9.44 -0.82 4.02
N ILE A 93 10.74 -0.66 3.82
CA ILE A 93 11.39 -0.81 2.51
C ILE A 93 12.54 -1.81 2.67
N PRO A 94 12.36 -3.08 2.28
CA PRO A 94 13.44 -4.06 2.36
C PRO A 94 14.59 -3.74 1.40
N ASN A 95 14.32 -3.67 0.09
CA ASN A 95 15.33 -3.40 -0.95
C ASN A 95 14.76 -2.65 -2.16
N ASN A 96 13.77 -1.77 -1.96
CA ASN A 96 13.16 -1.04 -3.07
C ASN A 96 13.68 0.41 -3.20
N ALA A 97 14.61 0.62 -4.15
CA ALA A 97 15.15 1.95 -4.45
C ALA A 97 14.10 2.96 -4.94
N TYR A 98 13.08 2.49 -5.68
CA TYR A 98 11.99 3.34 -6.17
C TYR A 98 11.09 3.80 -5.02
N ALA A 99 10.67 2.89 -4.14
CA ALA A 99 9.88 3.23 -2.95
C ALA A 99 10.66 4.14 -2.00
N GLU A 100 11.98 3.96 -1.89
CA GLU A 100 12.84 4.83 -1.10
C GLU A 100 12.88 6.25 -1.69
N GLN A 101 13.05 6.37 -3.01
CA GLN A 101 13.00 7.66 -3.71
C GLN A 101 11.62 8.33 -3.53
N TYR A 102 10.54 7.58 -3.77
CA TYR A 102 9.16 8.07 -3.58
C TYR A 102 8.94 8.60 -2.16
N ALA A 103 9.42 7.88 -1.14
CA ALA A 103 9.30 8.30 0.24
C ALA A 103 10.07 9.60 0.53
N LYS A 104 11.31 9.73 0.01
CA LYS A 104 12.14 10.93 0.13
C LYS A 104 11.48 12.16 -0.50
N GLU A 105 11.01 12.02 -1.74
CA GLU A 105 10.40 13.12 -2.50
C GLU A 105 9.12 13.65 -1.86
N ARG A 106 8.38 12.77 -1.17
CA ARG A 106 7.09 13.09 -0.53
C ARG A 106 7.19 13.34 0.97
N GLY A 107 8.39 13.30 1.55
CA GLY A 107 8.59 13.50 2.98
C GLY A 107 7.92 12.43 3.87
N ILE A 108 7.74 11.22 3.34
CA ILE A 108 7.13 10.10 4.06
C ILE A 108 8.19 9.46 4.95
N SER A 109 7.89 9.24 6.23
CA SER A 109 8.77 8.50 7.14
C SER A 109 8.89 7.03 6.71
N TYR A 110 10.12 6.52 6.67
CA TYR A 110 10.40 5.15 6.28
C TYR A 110 11.58 4.56 7.05
N ARG A 111 11.62 3.23 7.11
CA ARG A 111 12.77 2.44 7.58
C ARG A 111 13.17 1.39 6.55
N LEU A 112 14.46 1.08 6.54
CA LEU A 112 15.02 0.00 5.74
C LEU A 112 15.00 -1.30 6.56
N GLU A 113 14.54 -2.40 5.97
CA GLU A 113 14.63 -3.73 6.59
C GLU A 113 15.99 -4.34 6.20
N LYS A 114 16.79 -4.75 7.18
CA LYS A 114 18.15 -5.28 6.99
C LYS A 114 18.16 -6.79 6.89
#